data_AF-A0A8S2RA42-F1
#
_entry.id   AF-A0A8S2RA42-F1
#
_cell.length_a   1.000
_cell.length_b   1.000
_cell.length_c   1.000
_cell.angle_alpha   90.00
_cell.angle_beta   90.00
_cell.angle_gamma   90.00
#
_symmetry.space_group_name_H-M   'P 1'
#
loop_
_entity.id
_entity.type
_entity.pdbx_description
1 polymer ?
#
loop_
_entity_poly.entity_id
_entity_poly.type
_entity_poly.pdbx_seq_one_letter_code
_entity_poly.pdbx_strand_id
1 'polypeptide(L)'
;PATARQHILNSLLDGTIDATILDSGVADYITHHVYCNLTVVGETFDETVFGIAMSKNWLYGQELDMNILALRELGHLDMLRKKWFQTSKCGNQNETLSSMRIESMAGLFLIFGIITAVALLPFIWSKRSTIKNY
;
A
#
# COMPACT_ATOMS: atom_id res chain seq x y z
N PRO A 1 19.54 0.03 20.54
CA PRO A 1 18.35 -0.56 19.87
C PRO A 1 17.54 0.42 19.00
N ALA A 2 17.23 1.64 19.47
CA ALA A 2 16.50 2.63 18.66
C ALA A 2 17.31 3.15 17.45
N THR A 3 18.60 3.38 17.66
CA THR A 3 19.56 3.84 16.62
C THR A 3 19.76 2.81 15.49
N ALA A 4 19.80 1.52 15.81
CA ALA A 4 19.95 0.47 14.81
C ALA A 4 18.73 0.40 13.86
N ARG A 5 17.51 0.51 14.39
CA ARG A 5 16.30 0.55 13.57
C ARG A 5 16.29 1.78 12.66
N GLN A 6 16.68 2.94 13.17
CA GLN A 6 16.77 4.17 12.36
C GLN A 6 17.77 4.01 11.21
N HIS A 7 18.92 3.38 11.46
CA HIS A 7 19.90 3.11 10.41
C HIS A 7 19.34 2.22 9.29
N ILE A 8 18.62 1.15 9.65
CA ILE A 8 17.98 0.25 8.67
C ILE A 8 16.93 1.00 7.86
N LEU A 9 16.07 1.79 8.51
CA LEU A 9 15.04 2.58 7.83
C LEU A 9 15.65 3.62 6.89
N ASN A 10 16.71 4.29 7.29
CA ASN A 10 17.42 5.24 6.41
C ASN A 10 18.05 4.51 5.20
N SER A 11 18.62 3.32 5.41
CA SER A 11 19.21 2.51 4.33
C SER A 11 18.14 2.02 3.34
N LEU A 12 16.94 1.72 3.83
CA LEU A 12 15.77 1.35 3.01
C LEU A 12 15.28 2.54 2.18
N LEU A 13 15.23 3.74 2.79
CA LEU A 13 14.80 4.96 2.10
C LEU A 13 15.82 5.45 1.06
N ASP A 14 17.11 5.23 1.30
CA ASP A 14 18.20 5.53 0.37
C ASP A 14 18.32 4.49 -0.75
N GLY A 15 17.57 3.38 -0.69
CA GLY A 15 17.61 2.32 -1.70
C GLY A 15 18.87 1.45 -1.64
N THR A 16 19.61 1.48 -0.52
CA THR A 16 20.75 0.59 -0.29
C THR A 16 20.28 -0.86 -0.06
N ILE A 17 19.08 -1.02 0.51
CA ILE A 17 18.44 -2.31 0.76
C ILE A 17 17.02 -2.23 0.21
N ASP A 18 16.57 -3.27 -0.50
CA ASP A 18 15.24 -3.30 -1.12
C ASP A 18 14.11 -3.67 -0.14
N ALA A 19 14.41 -4.50 0.87
CA ALA A 19 13.42 -4.99 1.83
C ALA A 19 14.02 -5.27 3.21
N THR A 20 13.18 -5.13 4.24
CA THR A 20 13.52 -5.50 5.62
C THR A 20 12.35 -6.22 6.28
N ILE A 21 12.64 -7.09 7.23
CA ILE A 21 11.65 -7.77 8.05
C ILE A 21 11.43 -6.96 9.33
N LEU A 22 10.16 -6.70 9.65
CA LEU A 22 9.73 -5.97 10.84
C LEU A 22 8.48 -6.66 11.41
N ASP A 23 8.24 -6.46 12.70
CA ASP A 23 6.95 -6.81 13.32
C ASP A 23 5.83 -6.04 12.62
N SER A 24 4.69 -6.69 12.37
CA SER A 24 3.57 -6.14 11.62
C SER A 24 3.04 -4.83 12.22
N GLY A 25 2.89 -4.75 13.54
CA GLY A 25 2.41 -3.52 14.20
C GLY A 25 3.38 -2.36 14.05
N VAL A 26 4.69 -2.65 14.05
CA VAL A 26 5.74 -1.65 13.84
C VAL A 26 5.80 -1.22 12.38
N ALA A 27 5.70 -2.17 11.45
CA ALA A 27 5.69 -1.92 10.02
C ALA A 27 4.49 -1.03 9.63
N ASP A 28 3.27 -1.40 10.04
CA ASP A 28 2.05 -0.64 9.78
C ASP A 28 2.13 0.77 10.35
N TYR A 29 2.64 0.92 11.58
CA TYR A 29 2.82 2.24 12.17
C TYR A 29 3.81 3.11 11.37
N ILE A 30 4.96 2.55 10.98
CA ILE A 30 6.00 3.29 10.25
C ILE A 30 5.49 3.70 8.87
N THR A 31 4.82 2.82 8.13
CA THR A 31 4.32 3.11 6.78
C THR A 31 3.18 4.12 6.79
N HIS A 32 2.25 4.04 7.74
CA HIS A 32 1.07 4.93 7.79
C HIS A 32 1.33 6.27 8.49
N HIS A 33 2.34 6.37 9.38
CA HIS A 33 2.58 7.58 10.16
C HIS A 33 3.92 8.26 9.94
N VAL A 34 4.97 7.53 9.56
CA VAL A 34 6.34 8.07 9.50
C VAL A 34 6.81 8.25 8.05
N TYR A 35 6.73 7.20 7.24
CA TYR A 35 7.25 7.18 5.88
C TYR A 35 6.20 6.65 4.89
N CYS A 36 5.53 7.58 4.20
CA CYS A 36 4.47 7.26 3.24
C CYS A 36 4.95 6.64 1.93
N ASN A 37 6.27 6.60 1.69
CA ASN A 37 6.87 5.99 0.50
C ASN A 37 7.20 4.50 0.69
N LEU A 38 6.89 3.95 1.87
CA LEU A 38 7.12 2.55 2.19
C LEU A 38 5.79 1.82 2.24
N THR A 39 5.80 0.56 1.82
CA THR A 39 4.63 -0.32 1.84
C THR A 39 4.99 -1.66 2.49
N VAL A 40 4.00 -2.28 3.13
CA VAL A 40 4.12 -3.65 3.63
C VAL A 40 3.73 -4.61 2.51
N VAL A 41 4.53 -5.64 2.29
CA VAL A 41 4.33 -6.63 1.23
C VAL A 41 4.17 -8.02 1.84
N GLY A 42 3.10 -8.72 1.45
CA GLY A 42 2.83 -10.10 1.87
C GLY A 42 2.04 -10.21 3.17
N GLU A 43 1.91 -11.45 3.65
CA GLU A 43 1.26 -11.80 4.92
C GLU A 43 2.28 -11.97 6.05
N THR A 44 1.81 -11.89 7.30
CA THR A 44 2.62 -12.18 8.47
C THR A 44 2.95 -13.67 8.53
N PHE A 45 4.24 -14.01 8.54
CA PHE A 45 4.71 -15.40 8.59
C PHE A 45 4.78 -15.98 10.01
N ASP A 46 4.76 -15.12 11.04
CA ASP A 46 4.80 -15.50 12.45
C ASP A 46 3.84 -14.60 13.24
N GLU A 47 2.90 -15.23 13.97
CA GLU A 47 1.91 -14.55 14.78
C GLU A 47 2.36 -14.53 16.24
N THR A 48 3.10 -13.49 16.61
CA THR A 48 3.50 -13.26 18.00
C THR A 48 2.49 -12.37 18.72
N VAL A 49 2.17 -12.71 19.97
CA VAL A 49 1.24 -11.92 20.80
C VAL A 49 2.00 -11.11 21.84
N PHE A 50 1.66 -9.83 21.98
CA PHE A 50 2.18 -8.98 23.04
C PHE A 50 1.51 -9.32 24.38
N GLY A 51 2.32 -9.43 25.44
CA GLY A 51 1.87 -9.68 26.80
C GLY A 51 2.46 -8.68 27.79
N ILE A 52 1.78 -8.50 28.92
CA ILE A 52 2.27 -7.68 30.04
C ILE A 52 2.94 -8.61 31.05
N ALA A 53 4.23 -8.41 31.31
CA ALA A 53 4.96 -9.19 32.31
C ALA A 53 4.73 -8.62 33.72
N MET A 54 4.46 -9.49 34.68
CA MET A 54 4.18 -9.14 36.07
C MET A 54 5.07 -9.97 37.02
N SER A 55 5.31 -9.47 38.24
CA SER A 55 6.00 -10.25 39.26
C SER A 55 5.23 -11.53 39.58
N LYS A 56 5.96 -12.63 39.82
CA LYS A 56 5.35 -13.88 40.27
C LYS A 56 4.59 -13.64 41.57
N ASN A 57 3.37 -14.18 41.67
CA ASN A 57 2.44 -14.02 42.80
C ASN A 57 2.05 -12.57 43.12
N TRP A 58 1.95 -11.70 42.11
CA TRP A 58 1.42 -10.35 42.32
C TRP A 58 -0.07 -10.40 42.71
N LEU A 59 -0.41 -9.74 43.83
CA LEU A 59 -1.75 -9.76 44.42
C LEU A 59 -2.86 -9.30 43.46
N TYR A 60 -2.54 -8.38 42.54
CA TYR A 60 -3.50 -7.78 41.62
C TYR A 60 -3.49 -8.39 40.21
N GLY A 61 -2.74 -9.48 39.99
CA GLY A 61 -2.64 -10.10 38.66
C GLY A 61 -4.00 -10.51 38.11
N GLN A 62 -4.80 -11.19 38.94
CA GLN A 62 -6.14 -11.64 38.55
C GLN A 62 -7.10 -10.46 38.28
N GLU A 63 -7.02 -9.40 39.08
CA GLU A 63 -7.86 -8.21 38.89
C GLU A 63 -7.50 -7.49 37.59
N LEU A 64 -6.21 -7.38 37.26
CA LEU A 64 -5.75 -6.78 36.01
C LEU A 64 -6.23 -7.56 34.79
N ASP A 65 -6.13 -8.89 34.83
CA ASP A 65 -6.59 -9.75 33.73
C ASP A 65 -8.10 -9.59 33.46
N MET A 66 -8.91 -9.55 34.53
CA MET A 66 -10.35 -9.32 34.41
C MET A 66 -10.68 -7.94 33.83
N ASN A 67 -9.95 -6.90 34.25
CA ASN A 67 -10.14 -5.55 33.72
C ASN A 67 -9.72 -5.44 32.24
N ILE A 68 -8.65 -6.13 31.82
CA ILE A 68 -8.24 -6.19 30.41
C ILE A 68 -9.30 -6.91 29.58
N LEU A 69 -9.88 -8.00 30.08
CA LEU A 69 -10.96 -8.71 29.40
C LEU A 69 -12.19 -7.81 29.24
N ALA A 70 -12.59 -7.11 30.29
CA ALA A 70 -13.69 -6.14 30.22
C ALA A 70 -13.42 -5.04 29.18
N LEU A 71 -12.19 -4.51 29.10
CA LEU A 71 -11.81 -3.51 28.08
C LEU A 71 -11.89 -4.07 26.65
N ARG A 72 -11.60 -5.37 26.46
CA ARG A 72 -11.77 -6.05 25.18
C ARG A 72 -13.26 -6.18 24.83
N GLU A 73 -14.08 -6.68 25.75
CA GLU A 73 -15.52 -6.87 25.54
C GLU A 73 -16.26 -5.57 25.26
N LEU A 74 -15.88 -4.48 25.94
CA LEU A 74 -16.39 -3.13 25.70
C LEU A 74 -15.89 -2.51 24.38
N GLY A 75 -14.95 -3.13 23.69
CA GLY A 75 -14.38 -2.64 22.42
C GLY A 75 -13.41 -1.46 22.58
N HIS A 76 -12.97 -1.13 23.81
CA HIS A 76 -12.02 -0.03 24.04
C HIS A 76 -10.64 -0.33 23.43
N LEU A 77 -10.20 -1.59 23.47
CA LEU A 77 -8.94 -1.98 22.83
C LEU A 77 -9.00 -1.83 21.31
N ASP A 78 -10.13 -2.16 20.70
CA ASP A 78 -10.33 -1.93 19.26
C ASP A 78 -10.32 -0.44 18.92
N MET A 79 -10.98 0.39 19.72
CA MET A 79 -10.93 1.85 19.55
C MET A 79 -9.48 2.38 19.60
N LEU A 80 -8.69 1.90 20.56
CA LEU A 80 -7.27 2.27 20.66
C LEU A 80 -6.47 1.80 19.44
N ARG A 81 -6.69 0.57 18.97
CA ARG A 81 -6.06 0.04 17.75
C ARG A 81 -6.36 0.93 16.54
N LYS A 82 -7.62 1.29 16.33
CA LYS A 82 -8.03 2.17 15.22
C LYS A 82 -7.37 3.55 15.33
N LYS A 83 -7.36 4.12 16.54
CA LYS A 83 -6.81 5.45 16.79
C LYS A 83 -5.31 5.54 16.52
N TRP A 84 -4.55 4.52 16.91
CA TRP A 84 -3.09 4.58 16.87
C TRP A 84 -2.45 3.94 15.64
N PHE A 85 -3.12 3.00 14.97
CA PHE A 85 -2.54 2.25 13.83
C PHE A 85 -3.29 2.45 12.52
N GLN A 86 -4.59 2.72 12.54
CA GLN A 86 -5.38 2.86 11.29
C GLN A 86 -5.55 4.31 10.82
N THR A 87 -5.23 5.28 11.67
CA THR A 87 -5.37 6.70 11.34
C THR A 87 -4.08 7.18 10.66
N SER A 88 -3.99 7.07 9.33
CA SER A 88 -2.77 7.50 8.63
C SER A 88 -2.53 9.01 8.77
N LYS A 89 -1.29 9.38 9.10
CA LYS A 89 -0.82 10.77 9.02
C LYS A 89 -0.24 11.10 7.65
N CYS A 90 0.09 10.08 6.87
CA CYS A 90 0.16 10.22 5.44
C CYS A 90 -1.18 10.82 5.03
N GLY A 91 -1.16 12.10 4.66
CA GLY A 91 -2.34 12.75 4.10
C GLY A 91 -2.86 11.84 3.00
N ASN A 92 -4.14 11.95 2.68
CA ASN A 92 -4.60 11.53 1.38
C ASN A 92 -3.74 12.34 0.39
N GLN A 93 -2.55 11.83 0.05
CA GLN A 93 -2.01 11.93 -1.27
C GLN A 93 -3.21 11.46 -2.05
N ASN A 94 -3.93 12.44 -2.56
CA ASN A 94 -5.00 12.26 -3.51
C ASN A 94 -4.59 10.97 -4.24
N GLU A 95 -5.37 9.90 -4.22
CA GLU A 95 -6.48 9.80 -5.15
C GLU A 95 -6.33 10.84 -6.28
N THR A 96 -5.14 10.99 -6.86
CA THR A 96 -4.89 11.29 -8.25
C THR A 96 -5.36 10.04 -8.97
N LEU A 97 -6.65 9.74 -8.79
CA LEU A 97 -7.55 8.95 -9.58
C LEU A 97 -6.85 7.88 -10.38
N SER A 98 -6.02 7.04 -9.76
CA SER A 98 -5.18 6.07 -10.47
C SER A 98 -4.83 6.59 -11.87
N SER A 99 -4.27 7.82 -11.94
CA SER A 99 -4.40 8.71 -13.12
C SER A 99 -4.13 7.87 -14.34
N MET A 100 -5.19 7.56 -15.11
CA MET A 100 -5.16 6.54 -16.16
C MET A 100 -3.96 6.83 -17.05
N ARG A 101 -2.86 6.14 -16.77
CA ARG A 101 -1.56 6.46 -17.35
C ARG A 101 -1.75 6.21 -18.83
N ILE A 102 -1.22 7.10 -19.68
CA ILE A 102 -1.37 7.01 -21.15
C ILE A 102 -1.01 5.58 -21.64
N GLU A 103 -0.12 4.90 -20.93
CA GLU A 103 0.26 3.49 -21.10
C GLU A 103 -0.92 2.50 -21.06
N SER A 104 -1.88 2.68 -20.14
CA SER A 104 -3.10 1.86 -20.06
C SER A 104 -4.08 2.14 -21.21
N MET A 105 -3.97 3.30 -21.87
CA MET A 105 -4.81 3.70 -23.02
C MET A 105 -4.14 3.46 -24.38
N ALA A 106 -2.88 3.01 -24.40
CA ALA A 106 -2.12 2.78 -25.64
C ALA A 106 -2.83 1.78 -26.57
N GLY A 107 -3.48 0.76 -26.01
CA GLY A 107 -4.23 -0.23 -26.79
C GLY A 107 -5.40 0.38 -27.59
N LEU A 108 -6.10 1.35 -27.02
CA LEU A 108 -7.23 2.02 -27.68
C LEU A 108 -6.77 2.82 -28.90
N PHE A 109 -5.68 3.58 -28.75
CA PHE A 109 -5.09 4.36 -29.85
C PHE A 109 -4.61 3.48 -31.01
N LEU A 110 -4.03 2.31 -30.70
CA LEU A 110 -3.61 1.34 -31.72
C LEU A 110 -4.79 0.79 -32.52
N ILE A 111 -5.90 0.44 -31.84
CA ILE A 111 -7.10 -0.08 -32.50
C ILE A 111 -7.71 0.99 -33.43
N PHE A 112 -7.88 2.22 -32.95
CA PHE A 112 -8.36 3.33 -33.79
C PHE A 112 -7.43 3.61 -34.98
N GLY A 113 -6.12 3.55 -34.77
CA GLY A 113 -5.12 3.72 -35.84
C GLY A 113 -5.26 2.68 -36.95
N ILE A 114 -5.42 1.40 -36.59
CA ILE A 114 -5.57 0.31 -37.56
C ILE A 114 -6.88 0.44 -38.35
N ILE A 115 -8.00 0.70 -37.67
CA ILE A 115 -9.31 0.88 -38.33
C ILE A 115 -9.25 2.03 -39.34
N THR A 116 -8.64 3.15 -38.95
CA THR A 116 -8.51 4.33 -39.81
C THR A 116 -7.60 4.06 -41.02
N ALA A 117 -6.48 3.33 -40.83
CA ALA A 117 -5.59 2.95 -41.92
C ALA A 117 -6.27 2.02 -42.93
N VAL A 118 -7.00 1.01 -42.46
CA VAL A 118 -7.73 0.06 -43.32
C VAL A 118 -8.84 0.75 -44.11
N ALA A 119 -9.46 1.80 -43.56
CA ALA A 119 -10.46 2.59 -44.30
C ALA A 119 -9.83 3.52 -45.35
N LEU A 120 -8.71 4.18 -45.01
CA LEU A 120 -8.10 5.19 -45.88
C LEU A 120 -7.27 4.59 -47.03
N LEU A 121 -6.55 3.48 -46.81
CA LEU A 121 -5.72 2.85 -47.83
C LEU A 121 -6.47 2.47 -49.12
N PRO A 122 -7.60 1.73 -49.08
CA PRO A 122 -8.35 1.37 -50.29
C PRO A 122 -9.04 2.59 -50.91
N PHE A 123 -9.49 3.56 -50.11
CA PHE A 123 -10.09 4.79 -50.63
C PHE A 123 -9.10 5.62 -51.44
N ILE A 124 -7.87 5.79 -50.93
CA ILE A 124 -6.79 6.48 -51.63
C ILE A 124 -6.36 5.71 -52.88
N TRP A 125 -6.27 4.38 -52.80
CA TRP A 125 -5.94 3.53 -53.97
C TRP A 125 -6.99 3.63 -55.07
N SER A 126 -8.27 3.54 -54.72
CA SER A 126 -9.38 3.69 -55.66
C SER A 126 -9.37 5.07 -56.33
N LYS A 127 -9.24 6.14 -55.54
CA LYS A 127 -9.14 7.51 -56.06
C LYS A 127 -7.93 7.67 -57.01
N ARG A 128 -6.77 7.11 -56.63
CA ARG A 128 -5.55 7.19 -57.45
C ARG A 128 -5.69 6.38 -58.75
N SER A 129 -6.36 5.23 -58.73
CA SER A 129 -6.60 4.40 -59.91
C SER A 129 -7.51 5.12 -60.91
N THR A 130 -8.54 5.82 -60.43
CA THR A 130 -9.45 6.59 -61.30
C THR A 130 -8.77 7.78 -61.96
N ILE A 131 -7.86 8.48 -61.27
CA ILE A 131 -7.10 9.61 -61.84
C ILE A 131 -6.05 9.13 -62.86
N LYS A 132 -5.53 7.91 -62.74
CA LYS A 132 -4.52 7.36 -63.66
C LYS A 132 -5.13 6.74 -64.93
N ASN A 133 -6.43 6.47 -64.92
CA ASN A 133 -7.21 5.93 -66.05
C ASN A 133 -7.99 7.03 -66.81
N TYR A 134 -7.69 8.31 -66.56
CA TYR A 134 -8.09 9.46 -67.35
C TYR A 134 -6.82 10.16 -67.86
#